data_AF-A0A7Y2K6E0-F1
#
_entry.id   AF-A0A7Y2K6E0-F1
#
_cell.length_a   1.000
_cell.length_b   1.000
_cell.length_c   1.000
_cell.angle_alpha   90.00
_cell.angle_beta   90.00
_cell.angle_gamma   90.00
#
_symmetry.space_group_name_H-M   'P 1'
#
loop_
_entity.id
_entity.type
_entity.pdbx_description
1 polymer ?
#
loop_
_entity_poly.entity_id
_entity_poly.type
_entity_poly.pdbx_seq_one_letter_code
_entity_poly.pdbx_strand_id
1 'polypeptide(L)'
;MKQLLTIVILIFFVSIPLLAQNCVTCHKKITPNIVTDWEISKHSENEVDCSVCHGDGHNKASNVDLVEIPTPETCRDCHETQVEQFSKGKHAFGWASLNAMPTFHMQPMALTDGMKGCG
;
A
#
# COMPACT_ATOMS: atom_id res chain seq x y z
N MET A 1 7.14 30.20 35.04
CA MET A 1 7.65 30.24 33.63
C MET A 1 8.26 28.92 33.18
N LYS A 2 9.20 28.30 33.92
CA LYS A 2 9.77 26.99 33.55
C LYS A 2 8.72 25.86 33.46
N GLN A 3 7.78 25.78 34.41
CA GLN A 3 6.75 24.74 34.39
C GLN A 3 5.65 24.95 33.34
N LEU A 4 5.38 26.20 32.92
CA LEU A 4 4.49 26.48 31.79
C LEU A 4 5.13 26.01 30.47
N LEU A 5 6.45 26.18 30.34
CA LEU A 5 7.23 25.73 29.18
C LEU A 5 7.24 24.20 29.07
N THR A 6 7.32 23.49 30.21
CA THR A 6 7.31 22.02 30.25
C THR A 6 5.96 21.42 29.84
N ILE A 7 4.84 22.07 30.19
CA ILE A 7 3.48 21.62 29.82
C ILE A 7 3.23 21.80 28.33
N VAL A 8 3.70 22.90 27.73
CA VAL A 8 3.54 23.16 26.28
C VAL A 8 4.32 22.15 25.42
N ILE A 9 5.51 21.73 25.87
CA ILE A 9 6.32 20.70 25.19
C ILE A 9 5.63 19.32 25.25
N LEU A 10 4.94 19.01 26.35
CA LEU A 10 4.26 17.72 26.53
C LEU A 10 2.97 17.60 25.70
N ILE A 11 2.28 18.71 25.43
CA ILE A 11 1.07 18.75 24.60
C ILE A 11 1.41 18.58 23.10
N PHE A 12 2.59 19.04 22.68
CA PHE A 12 3.01 18.98 21.28
C PHE A 12 3.34 17.54 20.82
N PHE A 13 3.72 16.64 21.73
CA PHE A 13 4.05 15.25 21.41
C PHE A 13 2.84 14.31 21.27
N VAL A 14 1.63 14.73 21.62
CA VAL A 14 0.43 13.86 21.65
C VAL A 14 -0.41 13.95 20.37
N SER A 15 -0.03 14.79 19.40
CA SER A 15 -0.94 15.25 18.34
C SER A 15 -0.64 14.71 16.94
N ILE A 16 -0.23 13.44 16.76
CA ILE A 16 -0.20 12.82 15.43
C ILE A 16 -0.57 11.32 15.53
N PRO A 17 -1.86 10.97 15.36
CA PRO A 17 -2.18 9.88 14.43
C PRO A 17 -3.55 10.11 13.73
N LEU A 18 -3.78 11.26 13.09
CA LEU A 18 -5.09 11.57 12.51
C LEU A 18 -5.35 10.95 11.13
N LEU A 19 -4.30 10.51 10.41
CA LEU A 19 -4.40 10.01 9.03
C LEU A 19 -4.89 8.55 8.94
N ALA A 20 -4.29 7.63 9.70
CA ALA A 20 -4.69 6.22 9.73
C ALA A 20 -6.18 6.01 10.08
N GLN A 21 -6.72 6.87 10.95
CA GLN A 21 -8.09 6.75 11.43
C GLN A 21 -9.14 7.05 10.35
N ASN A 22 -8.78 7.80 9.30
CA ASN A 22 -9.71 8.15 8.23
C ASN A 22 -9.95 6.96 7.27
N CYS A 23 -8.88 6.29 6.84
CA CYS A 23 -8.96 5.15 5.91
C CYS A 23 -9.73 3.97 6.53
N VAL A 24 -9.31 3.55 7.72
CA VAL A 24 -9.85 2.35 8.40
C VAL A 24 -11.35 2.51 8.71
N THR A 25 -11.80 3.69 9.14
CA THR A 25 -13.20 3.91 9.53
C THR A 25 -14.17 3.68 8.37
N CYS A 26 -13.82 4.14 7.16
CA CYS A 26 -14.63 3.92 5.97
C CYS A 26 -14.46 2.47 5.45
N HIS A 27 -13.21 2.00 5.34
CA HIS A 27 -12.91 0.70 4.75
C HIS A 27 -13.37 -0.49 5.61
N LYS A 28 -13.55 -0.34 6.93
CA LYS A 28 -14.22 -1.36 7.75
C LYS A 28 -15.65 -1.64 7.29
N LYS A 29 -16.31 -0.70 6.62
CA LYS A 29 -17.68 -0.85 6.10
C LYS A 29 -17.70 -1.35 4.66
N ILE A 30 -16.75 -0.90 3.84
CA ILE A 30 -16.75 -1.18 2.38
C ILE A 30 -15.93 -2.44 2.05
N THR A 31 -14.80 -2.64 2.71
CA THR A 31 -13.86 -3.77 2.49
C THR A 31 -13.38 -4.34 3.83
N PRO A 32 -14.28 -4.91 4.66
CA PRO A 32 -13.97 -5.31 6.04
C PRO A 32 -12.81 -6.30 6.12
N ASN A 33 -12.75 -7.27 5.20
CA ASN A 33 -11.72 -8.32 5.25
C ASN A 33 -10.31 -7.77 4.96
N ILE A 34 -10.18 -6.76 4.10
CA ILE A 34 -8.87 -6.11 3.84
C ILE A 34 -8.37 -5.42 5.10
N VAL A 35 -9.27 -4.75 5.83
CA VAL A 35 -8.91 -4.13 7.11
C VAL A 35 -8.53 -5.18 8.14
N THR A 36 -9.30 -6.27 8.27
CA THR A 36 -8.98 -7.36 9.18
C THR A 36 -7.60 -7.97 8.88
N ASP A 37 -7.29 -8.22 7.61
CA ASP A 37 -5.99 -8.76 7.19
C ASP A 37 -4.84 -7.80 7.54
N TRP A 38 -5.04 -6.49 7.36
CA TRP A 38 -4.06 -5.49 7.80
C TRP A 38 -3.93 -5.47 9.32
N GLU A 39 -5.03 -5.46 10.08
CA GLU A 39 -5.03 -5.37 11.55
C GLU A 39 -4.24 -6.51 12.21
N ILE A 40 -4.26 -7.72 11.63
CA ILE A 40 -3.50 -8.88 12.13
C ILE A 40 -2.08 -9.00 11.59
N SER A 41 -1.65 -8.08 10.73
CA SER A 41 -0.33 -8.12 10.09
C SER A 41 0.76 -7.48 10.95
N LYS A 42 2.04 -7.76 10.64
CA LYS A 42 3.15 -7.02 11.26
C LYS A 42 3.20 -5.54 10.83
N HIS A 43 2.60 -5.18 9.70
CA HIS A 43 2.56 -3.79 9.27
C HIS A 43 1.70 -2.94 10.19
N SER A 44 0.52 -3.42 10.63
CA SER A 44 -0.29 -2.69 11.62
C SER A 44 0.41 -2.56 12.96
N GLU A 45 1.07 -3.63 13.43
CA GLU A 45 1.84 -3.63 14.68
C GLU A 45 3.01 -2.63 14.67
N ASN A 46 3.55 -2.31 13.49
CA ASN A 46 4.68 -1.39 13.30
C ASN A 46 4.23 -0.05 12.70
N GLU A 47 2.96 0.34 12.89
CA GLU A 47 2.42 1.65 12.52
C GLU A 47 2.51 1.99 11.00
N VAL A 48 2.62 0.97 10.15
CA VAL A 48 2.51 1.13 8.70
C VAL A 48 1.03 1.15 8.32
N ASP A 49 0.48 2.35 8.20
CA ASP A 49 -0.93 2.57 7.85
C ASP A 49 -1.22 2.41 6.35
N CYS A 50 -2.50 2.55 5.98
CA CYS A 50 -2.96 2.38 4.60
C CYS A 50 -2.29 3.36 3.63
N SER A 51 -2.13 4.62 4.04
CA SER A 51 -1.62 5.71 3.20
C SER A 51 -0.12 5.61 2.94
N VAL A 52 0.63 4.94 3.82
CA VAL A 52 2.05 4.65 3.59
C VAL A 52 2.27 3.91 2.27
N CYS A 53 1.35 3.01 1.91
CA CYS A 53 1.45 2.25 0.65
C CYS A 53 0.58 2.82 -0.47
N HIS A 54 -0.61 3.35 -0.14
CA HIS A 54 -1.63 3.75 -1.12
C HIS A 54 -1.70 5.26 -1.39
N GLY A 55 -0.83 6.05 -0.75
CA GLY A 55 -0.87 7.51 -0.81
C GLY A 55 -2.06 8.11 -0.04
N ASP A 56 -2.20 9.44 -0.12
CA ASP A 56 -3.23 10.23 0.57
C ASP A 56 -4.21 10.93 -0.39
N GLY A 57 -4.03 10.75 -1.69
CA GLY A 57 -4.89 11.36 -2.73
C GLY A 57 -6.35 10.89 -2.66
N HIS A 58 -6.59 9.66 -2.21
CA HIS A 58 -7.92 9.13 -1.97
C HIS A 58 -8.42 9.42 -0.54
N ASN A 59 -9.58 10.08 -0.42
CA ASN A 59 -10.17 10.41 0.87
C ASN A 59 -11.70 10.36 0.92
N LYS A 60 -12.36 10.00 -0.18
CA LYS A 60 -13.82 9.87 -0.28
C LYS A 60 -14.20 8.93 -1.41
N ALA A 61 -15.41 8.37 -1.36
CA ALA A 61 -15.88 7.40 -2.35
C ALA A 61 -15.84 7.90 -3.81
N SER A 62 -15.85 9.20 -4.06
CA SER A 62 -15.85 9.77 -5.40
C SER A 62 -14.45 10.00 -6.01
N ASN A 63 -13.36 9.73 -5.28
CA ASN A 63 -11.99 9.90 -5.78
C ASN A 63 -11.13 8.64 -5.57
N VAL A 64 -11.73 7.47 -5.75
CA VAL A 64 -11.03 6.17 -5.66
C VAL A 64 -9.92 6.06 -6.71
N ASP A 65 -10.07 6.75 -7.85
CA ASP A 65 -9.08 6.85 -8.91
C ASP A 65 -7.76 7.53 -8.50
N LEU A 66 -7.75 8.26 -7.38
CA LEU A 66 -6.55 8.89 -6.84
C LEU A 66 -5.76 7.98 -5.88
N VAL A 67 -6.21 6.74 -5.67
CA VAL A 67 -5.45 5.76 -4.87
C VAL A 67 -4.24 5.28 -5.66
N GLU A 68 -3.10 5.17 -4.99
CA GLU A 68 -1.91 4.59 -5.58
C GLU A 68 -1.93 3.06 -5.42
N ILE A 69 -1.40 2.37 -6.43
CA ILE A 69 -1.19 0.92 -6.38
C ILE A 69 0.25 0.69 -5.93
N PRO A 70 0.48 0.07 -4.76
CA PRO A 70 1.83 -0.19 -4.26
C PRO A 70 2.59 -1.06 -5.26
N THR A 71 3.78 -0.62 -5.63
CA THR A 71 4.72 -1.35 -6.49
C THR A 71 5.91 -1.83 -5.65
N PRO A 72 6.81 -2.69 -6.18
CA PRO A 72 8.05 -3.02 -5.48
C PRO A 72 8.85 -1.78 -5.05
N GLU A 73 8.75 -0.68 -5.79
CA GLU A 73 9.35 0.62 -5.45
C GLU A 73 8.80 1.17 -4.13
N THR A 74 7.49 1.10 -3.91
CA THR A 74 6.86 1.51 -2.64
C THR A 74 7.41 0.70 -1.46
N CYS A 75 7.60 -0.61 -1.67
CA CYS A 75 8.17 -1.48 -0.65
C CYS A 75 9.66 -1.18 -0.38
N ARG A 76 10.39 -0.70 -1.40
CA ARG A 76 11.85 -0.50 -1.37
C ARG A 76 12.27 0.53 -0.32
N ASP A 77 11.42 1.51 -0.03
CA ASP A 77 11.70 2.55 0.97
C ASP A 77 11.99 1.98 2.37
N CYS A 78 11.41 0.82 2.69
CA CYS A 78 11.64 0.10 3.95
C CYS A 78 12.34 -1.28 3.75
N HIS A 79 12.21 -1.89 2.58
CA HIS A 79 12.64 -3.26 2.29
C HIS A 79 13.60 -3.34 1.09
N GLU A 80 14.60 -2.46 1.05
CA GLU A 80 15.55 -2.34 -0.06
C GLU A 80 16.21 -3.68 -0.43
N THR A 81 16.74 -4.39 0.57
CA THR A 81 17.43 -5.66 0.34
C THR A 81 16.53 -6.72 -0.29
N GLN A 82 15.29 -6.86 0.19
CA GLN A 82 14.33 -7.85 -0.34
C GLN A 82 13.92 -7.51 -1.76
N VAL A 83 13.69 -6.21 -2.04
CA VAL A 83 13.37 -5.75 -3.39
C VAL A 83 14.54 -6.00 -4.32
N GLU A 84 15.77 -5.66 -3.94
CA GLU A 84 16.95 -5.92 -4.76
C GLU A 84 17.13 -7.41 -5.09
N GLN A 85 16.94 -8.28 -4.09
CA GLN A 85 16.99 -9.72 -4.27
C GLN A 85 15.89 -10.22 -5.23
N PHE A 86 14.66 -9.75 -5.04
CA PHE A 86 13.53 -10.13 -5.89
C PHE A 86 13.71 -9.67 -7.32
N SER A 87 14.12 -8.41 -7.53
CA SER A 87 14.33 -7.80 -8.86
C SER A 87 15.41 -8.51 -9.68
N LYS A 88 16.39 -9.16 -9.03
CA LYS A 88 17.40 -9.99 -9.70
C LYS A 88 16.93 -11.43 -9.95
N GLY A 89 15.81 -11.84 -9.35
CA GLY A 89 15.24 -13.17 -9.47
C GLY A 89 14.36 -13.36 -10.70
N LYS A 90 14.22 -14.61 -11.16
CA LYS A 90 13.39 -14.95 -12.34
C LYS A 90 11.92 -14.56 -12.18
N HIS A 91 11.39 -14.59 -10.95
CA HIS A 91 10.00 -14.22 -10.68
C HIS A 91 9.70 -12.75 -11.03
N ALA A 92 10.66 -11.83 -10.86
CA ALA A 92 10.48 -10.43 -11.27
C ALA A 92 10.31 -10.28 -12.78
N PHE A 93 10.84 -11.23 -13.56
CA PHE A 93 10.70 -11.29 -15.02
C PHE A 93 9.51 -12.16 -15.46
N GLY A 94 8.60 -12.52 -14.55
CA GLY A 94 7.45 -13.38 -14.85
C GLY A 94 6.60 -12.83 -15.99
N TRP A 95 6.31 -11.53 -15.96
CA TRP A 95 5.54 -10.86 -17.02
C TRP A 95 6.24 -10.88 -18.38
N ALA A 96 7.55 -10.58 -18.40
CA ALA A 96 8.35 -10.64 -19.61
C ALA A 96 8.39 -12.07 -20.18
N SER A 97 8.52 -13.07 -19.31
CA SER A 97 8.54 -14.48 -19.68
C SER A 97 7.20 -14.94 -20.26
N LEU A 98 6.10 -14.52 -19.65
CA LEU A 98 4.75 -14.79 -20.12
C LEU A 98 4.51 -14.18 -21.52
N ASN A 99 4.86 -12.91 -21.71
CA ASN A 99 4.69 -12.21 -22.99
C ASN A 99 5.61 -12.72 -24.10
N ALA A 100 6.72 -13.37 -23.75
CA ALA A 100 7.60 -14.00 -24.71
C ALA A 100 7.03 -15.30 -25.32
N MET A 101 5.93 -15.84 -24.76
CA MET A 101 5.32 -17.05 -25.31
C MET A 101 4.69 -16.76 -26.69
N PRO A 102 4.96 -17.59 -27.73
CA PRO A 102 4.59 -17.30 -29.13
C PRO A 102 3.10 -17.09 -29.43
N THR A 103 2.21 -17.42 -28.49
CA THR A 103 0.76 -17.29 -28.66
C THR A 103 0.11 -16.43 -27.57
N PHE A 104 0.89 -15.81 -26.68
CA PHE A 104 0.33 -14.99 -25.60
C PHE A 104 -0.43 -13.78 -26.13
N HIS A 105 0.11 -13.13 -27.16
CA HIS A 105 -0.57 -12.03 -27.88
C HIS A 105 -1.85 -12.46 -28.62
N MET A 106 -2.16 -13.75 -28.70
CA MET A 106 -3.42 -14.25 -29.27
C MET A 106 -4.49 -14.48 -28.20
N GLN A 107 -4.16 -14.34 -26.92
CA GLN A 107 -5.13 -14.45 -25.84
C GLN A 107 -6.08 -13.24 -25.85
N PRO A 108 -7.35 -13.41 -25.42
CA PRO A 108 -8.27 -12.29 -25.27
C PRO A 108 -7.71 -11.25 -24.29
N MET A 109 -7.68 -9.98 -24.68
CA MET A 109 -7.20 -8.89 -23.80
C MET A 109 -7.94 -8.84 -22.47
N ALA A 110 -9.21 -9.24 -22.43
CA ALA A 110 -9.98 -9.37 -21.20
C ALA A 110 -9.39 -10.36 -20.16
N LEU A 111 -8.47 -11.24 -20.59
CA LEU A 111 -7.78 -12.23 -19.75
C LEU A 111 -6.28 -11.92 -19.54
N THR A 112 -5.71 -10.97 -20.28
CA THR A 112 -4.27 -10.63 -20.23
C THR A 112 -3.97 -9.22 -19.77
N ASP A 113 -4.97 -8.33 -19.77
CA ASP A 113 -4.76 -6.90 -19.51
C ASP A 113 -5.45 -6.48 -18.21
N GLY A 114 -4.88 -5.46 -17.56
CA GLY A 114 -5.47 -4.81 -16.40
C GLY A 114 -5.26 -5.51 -15.07
N MET A 115 -4.28 -6.42 -14.97
CA MET A 115 -3.88 -7.09 -13.73
C MET A 115 -5.01 -7.91 -13.09
N LYS A 116 -5.85 -8.56 -13.92
CA LYS A 116 -7.05 -9.29 -13.48
C LYS A 116 -6.92 -10.81 -13.56
N GLY A 117 -5.81 -11.36 -14.06
CA GLY A 117 -5.64 -12.81 -14.18
C GLY A 117 -4.26 -13.27 -14.61
N CYS A 118 -4.22 -14.23 -15.55
CA CYS A 118 -2.97 -14.76 -16.13
C CYS A 118 -2.11 -13.66 -16.76
N GLY A 119 -2.70 -12.49 -17.02
CA GLY A 119 -2.05 -11.18 -17.00
C GLY A 119 -2.89 -10.17 -16.21
#